data_AF-A0A9W6ZPF2-F1
#
_entry.id   AF-A0A9W6ZPF2-F1
#
_cell.length_a   1.000
_cell.length_b   1.000
_cell.length_c   1.000
_cell.angle_alpha   90.00
_cell.angle_beta   90.00
_cell.angle_gamma   90.00
#
_symmetry.space_group_name_H-M   'P 1'
#
loop_
_entity.id
_entity.type
_entity.pdbx_description
1 polymer ?
#
loop_
_entity_poly.entity_id
_entity_poly.type
_entity_poly.pdbx_seq_one_letter_code
_entity_poly.pdbx_strand_id
1 'polypeptide(L)'
;MTKGSNFIKDDTIQDDTIQDDTVQDDTIQDETIQEDTQKPLHIVILDSSDSYTYNIPLCLLSPCTVIPSTTPLSSIISLNPDAIIIGPGPGSVMVPSDVGSLHSVLDHFCGDYLFSLNGGDQGFTVPTFHLDSGGPTGPNRPDGSGGYHDRYHYMGSGRRYSGDASDVVDSGTRSSWSGEARGEFGGGLVGYFSYEYGRRCFDGDGGDAGDGGRWMEVEEWFVFDKLEGKGWACGGGEGAGRLLEDLKEETDFDGGEDANWRLSKSKEEYIADIVSAKELITTGNTYEICLTNELRRSLPEGVKAADIYECLRRINPAPYGAYMDFGDLQVCCSSPERFLRIKEGGKMESKPIKGTRKRSADPVKDEEARGDLVSSSKDRAENLMIVDLVRADFGRSCRRESVAVPKFIAVESYATVHQLVSTIRGEIKEGSRTSDAIKGCYPGGSMTGAPKKRTMGYIREFEGRDRGVYSGSIGWVSRGEVDLNICIRTAVVEGGEVKIGCGGAITVKSEEVEEWEEAMVKGNVVRKAVE
;
A
#
# COMPACT_ATOMS: atom_id res chain seq x y z
N MET A 1 -8.61 -48.19 33.28
CA MET A 1 -8.67 -49.28 34.28
C MET A 1 -8.07 -48.76 35.58
N THR A 2 -8.93 -48.60 36.59
CA THR A 2 -8.71 -48.64 38.05
C THR A 2 -7.47 -48.00 38.70
N LYS A 3 -7.76 -46.93 39.46
CA LYS A 3 -7.08 -46.50 40.70
C LYS A 3 -7.19 -47.59 41.79
N GLY A 4 -6.19 -47.64 42.67
CA GLY A 4 -6.26 -48.27 44.00
C GLY A 4 -6.42 -47.22 45.10
N SER A 5 -7.37 -47.48 45.99
CA SER A 5 -7.95 -46.65 47.05
C SER A 5 -7.36 -46.92 48.44
N ASN A 6 -7.50 -45.95 49.36
CA ASN A 6 -7.80 -46.12 50.81
C ASN A 6 -8.52 -44.82 51.24
N PHE A 7 -9.83 -44.73 51.56
CA PHE A 7 -10.64 -45.23 52.72
C PHE A 7 -10.12 -44.69 54.07
N ILE A 8 -10.85 -44.00 54.98
CA ILE A 8 -12.24 -44.05 55.55
C ILE A 8 -12.47 -42.71 56.33
N LYS A 9 -13.58 -41.93 56.15
CA LYS A 9 -14.90 -41.91 56.89
C LYS A 9 -14.80 -41.35 58.34
N ASP A 10 -15.74 -40.60 58.93
CA ASP A 10 -17.19 -40.43 58.74
C ASP A 10 -17.73 -39.22 59.57
N ASP A 11 -19.03 -38.91 59.38
CA ASP A 11 -20.03 -38.27 60.27
C ASP A 11 -20.37 -36.76 60.12
N THR A 12 -21.43 -36.40 59.36
CA THR A 12 -22.91 -36.30 59.63
C THR A 12 -23.37 -34.94 60.21
N ILE A 13 -23.87 -34.02 59.35
CA ILE A 13 -25.29 -33.63 59.06
C ILE A 13 -26.05 -33.01 60.24
N GLN A 14 -26.43 -31.73 60.11
CA GLN A 14 -27.80 -31.25 60.40
C GLN A 14 -28.16 -30.00 59.58
N ASP A 15 -29.38 -30.03 59.05
CA ASP A 15 -30.13 -29.01 58.32
C ASP A 15 -30.24 -27.67 59.06
N ASP A 16 -30.35 -26.55 58.33
CA ASP A 16 -31.56 -25.74 58.42
C ASP A 16 -31.70 -24.74 57.25
N THR A 17 -32.96 -24.47 56.93
CA THR A 17 -33.45 -23.83 55.71
C THR A 17 -33.44 -22.30 55.81
N ILE A 18 -33.41 -21.71 54.62
CA ILE A 18 -33.46 -20.29 54.24
C ILE A 18 -34.54 -19.50 54.99
N GLN A 19 -34.17 -18.33 55.52
CA GLN A 19 -34.99 -17.11 55.42
C GLN A 19 -34.12 -15.84 55.42
N ASP A 20 -34.52 -14.92 54.53
CA ASP A 20 -34.01 -13.57 54.26
C ASP A 20 -33.72 -12.74 55.51
N ASP A 21 -32.63 -11.96 55.48
CA ASP A 21 -32.65 -10.56 55.90
C ASP A 21 -31.35 -9.82 55.52
N THR A 22 -31.53 -8.89 54.56
CA THR A 22 -30.84 -7.60 54.35
C THR A 22 -29.38 -7.41 54.81
N VAL A 23 -28.45 -7.32 53.85
CA VAL A 23 -27.16 -6.65 54.04
C VAL A 23 -27.22 -5.26 53.44
N GLN A 24 -26.92 -4.27 54.28
CA GLN A 24 -26.84 -2.85 53.99
C GLN A 24 -25.66 -2.53 53.06
N ASP A 25 -25.95 -1.58 52.19
CA ASP A 25 -25.12 -0.96 51.16
C ASP A 25 -24.08 -0.04 51.80
N ASP A 26 -22.80 -0.43 51.79
CA ASP A 26 -21.68 0.47 52.08
C ASP A 26 -21.00 0.86 50.76
N THR A 27 -21.37 2.07 50.34
CA THR A 27 -20.85 2.86 49.21
C THR A 27 -19.34 2.77 49.04
N ILE A 28 -18.90 2.15 47.94
CA ILE A 28 -17.59 2.38 47.33
C ILE A 28 -17.69 3.73 46.59
N GLN A 29 -16.84 4.68 46.98
CA GLN A 29 -16.69 5.93 46.25
C GLN A 29 -16.06 5.62 44.87
N ASP A 30 -16.87 5.72 43.82
CA ASP A 30 -16.43 5.80 42.43
C ASP A 30 -15.49 7.00 42.28
N GLU A 31 -14.19 6.74 42.10
CA GLU A 31 -13.32 7.72 41.45
C GLU A 31 -13.78 7.83 40.00
N THR A 32 -14.58 8.87 39.76
CA THR A 32 -15.13 9.23 38.46
C THR A 32 -13.97 9.47 37.50
N ILE A 33 -13.81 8.60 36.50
CA ILE A 33 -13.07 8.96 35.29
C ILE A 33 -13.81 10.18 34.74
N GLN A 34 -13.22 11.36 34.88
CA GLN A 34 -13.67 12.53 34.13
C GLN A 34 -13.42 12.22 32.65
N GLU A 35 -14.45 11.78 31.95
CA GLU A 35 -14.53 11.94 30.50
C GLU A 35 -14.30 13.43 30.22
N ASP A 36 -13.15 13.74 29.63
CA ASP A 36 -12.88 15.06 29.09
C ASP A 36 -13.86 15.28 27.93
N THR A 37 -15.04 15.79 28.27
CA THR A 37 -16.09 16.14 27.32
C THR A 37 -15.69 17.47 26.69
N GLN A 38 -14.70 17.42 25.80
CA GLN A 38 -14.40 18.52 24.89
C GLN A 38 -15.71 18.97 24.22
N LYS A 39 -16.03 20.26 24.37
CA LYS A 39 -17.19 20.88 23.73
C LYS A 39 -17.15 20.55 22.22
N PRO A 40 -18.25 20.08 21.62
CA PRO A 40 -18.27 19.76 20.19
C PRO A 40 -17.93 21.01 19.38
N LEU A 41 -16.98 20.88 18.46
CA LEU A 41 -16.52 21.97 17.61
C LEU A 41 -17.66 22.42 16.70
N HIS A 42 -17.92 23.72 16.64
CA HIS A 42 -18.82 24.30 15.66
C HIS A 42 -18.05 24.56 14.36
N ILE A 43 -18.19 23.62 13.42
CA ILE A 43 -17.46 23.64 12.15
C ILE A 43 -18.31 24.31 11.07
N VAL A 44 -17.77 25.30 10.37
CA VAL A 44 -18.43 25.91 9.20
C VAL A 44 -17.73 25.41 7.94
N ILE A 45 -18.50 24.86 7.01
CA ILE A 45 -18.01 24.38 5.72
C ILE A 45 -18.47 25.36 4.65
N LEU A 46 -17.53 25.96 3.93
CA LEU A 46 -17.79 26.77 2.75
C LEU A 46 -17.82 25.86 1.53
N ASP A 47 -19.03 25.60 1.04
CA ASP A 47 -19.31 24.73 -0.10
C ASP A 47 -19.39 25.52 -1.40
N SER A 48 -18.52 25.17 -2.33
CA SER A 48 -18.45 25.69 -3.70
C SER A 48 -19.40 24.97 -4.68
N SER A 49 -20.38 24.22 -4.16
CA SER A 49 -21.36 23.45 -4.93
C SER A 49 -20.73 22.30 -5.73
N ASP A 50 -19.81 21.57 -5.09
CA ASP A 50 -19.13 20.42 -5.69
C ASP A 50 -19.53 19.09 -5.02
N SER A 51 -19.31 17.96 -5.70
CA SER A 51 -19.74 16.64 -5.22
C SER A 51 -18.87 16.08 -4.08
N TYR A 52 -17.71 16.68 -3.80
CA TYR A 52 -16.83 16.26 -2.71
C TYR A 52 -17.21 16.88 -1.37
N THR A 53 -17.51 18.18 -1.35
CA THR A 53 -17.84 18.92 -0.12
C THR A 53 -19.15 18.43 0.48
N TYR A 54 -20.07 17.95 -0.35
CA TYR A 54 -21.36 17.38 0.09
C TYR A 54 -21.23 16.14 1.00
N ASN A 55 -20.15 15.38 0.90
CA ASN A 55 -19.95 14.16 1.71
C ASN A 55 -19.22 14.43 3.03
N ILE A 56 -18.49 15.53 3.15
CA ILE A 56 -17.75 15.91 4.36
C ILE A 56 -18.69 16.02 5.59
N PRO A 57 -19.87 16.66 5.49
CA PRO A 57 -20.85 16.71 6.58
C PRO A 57 -21.32 15.33 7.07
N LEU A 58 -21.41 14.36 6.16
CA LEU A 58 -21.82 12.99 6.47
C LEU A 58 -20.72 12.22 7.22
N CYS A 59 -19.49 12.73 7.19
CA CYS A 59 -18.29 12.12 7.78
C CYS A 59 -17.82 12.82 9.07
N LEU A 60 -18.39 13.97 9.44
CA LEU A 60 -18.04 14.71 10.65
C LEU A 60 -18.95 14.32 11.82
N LEU A 61 -18.33 14.04 12.97
CA LEU A 61 -19.04 13.72 14.21
C LEU A 61 -19.48 14.96 15.02
N SER A 62 -19.09 16.16 14.59
CA SER A 62 -19.49 17.43 15.19
C SER A 62 -20.54 18.15 14.34
N PRO A 63 -21.45 18.95 14.93
CA PRO A 63 -22.41 19.72 14.16
C PRO A 63 -21.66 20.65 13.21
N CYS A 64 -21.84 20.44 11.90
CA CYS A 64 -21.27 21.31 10.89
C CYS A 64 -22.38 22.09 10.19
N THR A 65 -22.08 23.35 9.87
CA THR A 65 -22.96 24.23 9.11
C THR A 65 -22.36 24.38 7.72
N VAL A 66 -23.03 23.81 6.72
CA VAL A 66 -22.63 23.96 5.31
C VAL A 66 -23.30 25.20 4.74
N ILE A 67 -22.51 26.11 4.19
CA ILE A 67 -22.98 27.34 3.57
C ILE A 67 -22.26 27.57 2.24
N PRO A 68 -22.92 28.19 1.25
CA PRO A 68 -22.28 28.47 -0.04
C PRO A 68 -21.01 29.32 0.10
N SER A 69 -19.98 29.08 -0.71
CA SER A 69 -18.76 29.89 -0.77
C SER A 69 -19.01 31.36 -1.17
N THR A 70 -20.19 31.65 -1.73
CA THR A 70 -20.69 33.00 -2.03
C THR A 70 -21.30 33.73 -0.82
N THR A 71 -21.40 33.07 0.34
CA THR A 71 -21.97 33.68 1.56
C THR A 71 -21.11 34.86 2.03
N PRO A 72 -21.68 36.05 2.30
CA PRO A 72 -20.90 37.22 2.74
C PRO A 72 -20.14 36.96 4.04
N LEU A 73 -18.91 37.49 4.14
CA LEU A 73 -18.04 37.34 5.32
C LEU A 73 -18.73 37.71 6.64
N SER A 74 -19.52 38.79 6.66
CA SER A 74 -20.26 39.22 7.88
C SER A 74 -21.20 38.14 8.41
N SER A 75 -21.81 37.36 7.51
CA SER A 75 -22.69 36.25 7.87
C SER A 75 -21.89 35.05 8.39
N ILE A 76 -20.71 34.80 7.83
CA ILE A 76 -19.80 33.74 8.27
C ILE A 76 -19.27 34.02 9.68
N ILE A 77 -18.84 35.26 9.95
CA ILE A 77 -18.39 35.70 11.29
C ILE A 77 -19.52 35.53 12.33
N SER A 78 -20.76 35.84 11.95
CA SER A 78 -21.91 35.72 12.87
C SER A 78 -22.23 34.29 13.30
N LEU A 79 -21.74 33.28 12.57
CA LEU A 79 -21.85 31.87 12.96
C LEU A 79 -20.89 31.51 14.10
N ASN A 80 -19.89 32.35 14.40
CA ASN A 80 -18.88 32.11 15.43
C ASN A 80 -18.27 30.69 15.34
N PRO A 81 -17.66 30.32 14.19
CA PRO A 81 -17.07 28.99 14.00
C PRO A 81 -15.86 28.76 14.91
N ASP A 82 -15.71 27.52 15.40
CA ASP A 82 -14.48 27.05 16.05
C ASP A 82 -13.45 26.60 14.98
N ALA A 83 -13.90 26.24 13.77
CA ALA A 83 -13.05 25.95 12.62
C ALA A 83 -13.81 26.19 11.31
N ILE A 84 -13.07 26.58 10.25
CA ILE A 84 -13.62 26.74 8.90
C ILE A 84 -12.93 25.76 7.96
N ILE A 85 -13.75 24.99 7.24
CA ILE A 85 -13.32 24.12 6.14
C ILE A 85 -13.73 24.78 4.83
N ILE A 86 -12.79 24.93 3.90
CA ILE A 86 -13.07 25.41 2.56
C ILE A 86 -13.10 24.19 1.64
N GLY A 87 -14.27 23.91 1.06
CA GLY A 87 -14.41 22.89 0.03
C GLY A 87 -13.69 23.31 -1.26
N PRO A 88 -13.01 22.40 -1.97
CA PRO A 88 -12.53 22.70 -3.30
C PRO A 88 -13.74 22.91 -4.21
N GLY A 89 -13.70 23.90 -5.07
CA GLY A 89 -14.79 24.19 -6.01
C GLY A 89 -14.35 24.03 -7.44
N PRO A 90 -15.27 23.72 -8.38
CA PRO A 90 -14.99 23.94 -9.79
C PRO A 90 -14.87 25.46 -9.99
N GLY A 91 -13.63 25.95 -10.12
CA GLY A 91 -13.41 27.39 -10.21
C GLY A 91 -11.94 27.78 -10.20
N SER A 92 -11.62 28.88 -10.89
CA SER A 92 -10.26 29.42 -10.91
C SER A 92 -10.12 30.58 -9.94
N VAL A 93 -9.00 30.65 -9.22
CA VAL A 93 -8.64 31.85 -8.43
C VAL A 93 -8.51 33.12 -9.29
N MET A 94 -8.42 32.96 -10.62
CA MET A 94 -8.39 34.03 -11.59
C MET A 94 -9.79 34.58 -11.95
N VAL A 95 -10.87 33.90 -11.53
CA VAL A 95 -12.26 34.28 -11.79
C VAL A 95 -12.91 34.73 -10.48
N PRO A 96 -13.13 36.04 -10.25
CA PRO A 96 -13.61 36.55 -8.95
C PRO A 96 -14.97 36.01 -8.49
N SER A 97 -15.83 35.57 -9.40
CA SER A 97 -17.11 34.95 -9.06
C SER A 97 -16.97 33.56 -8.44
N ASP A 98 -15.89 32.84 -8.78
CA ASP A 98 -15.64 31.48 -8.32
C ASP A 98 -15.03 31.47 -6.92
N VAL A 99 -14.32 32.55 -6.59
CA VAL A 99 -13.72 32.79 -5.26
C VAL A 99 -14.75 33.34 -4.26
N GLY A 100 -15.76 34.09 -4.72
CA GLY A 100 -16.82 34.61 -3.84
C GLY A 100 -16.26 35.38 -2.63
N SER A 101 -16.68 35.00 -1.42
CA SER A 101 -16.21 35.63 -0.18
C SER A 101 -14.92 35.01 0.38
N LEU A 102 -14.36 33.99 -0.28
CA LEU A 102 -13.22 33.20 0.24
C LEU A 102 -11.99 34.06 0.53
N HIS A 103 -11.68 35.03 -0.34
CA HIS A 103 -10.55 35.93 -0.12
C HIS A 103 -10.69 36.72 1.19
N SER A 104 -11.89 37.24 1.46
CA SER A 104 -12.18 37.99 2.69
C SER A 104 -12.21 37.09 3.93
N VAL A 105 -12.59 35.81 3.79
CA VAL A 105 -12.53 34.81 4.87
C VAL A 105 -11.08 34.46 5.20
N LEU A 106 -10.25 34.21 4.19
CA LEU A 106 -8.82 33.95 4.33
C LEU A 106 -8.10 35.11 5.02
N ASP A 107 -8.42 36.35 4.64
CA ASP A 107 -7.84 37.55 5.25
C ASP A 107 -8.30 37.76 6.71
N HIS A 108 -9.55 37.41 7.04
CA HIS A 108 -10.14 37.68 8.36
C HIS A 108 -9.78 36.64 9.42
N PHE A 109 -9.73 35.36 9.05
CA PHE A 109 -9.46 34.23 9.95
C PHE A 109 -8.00 33.76 9.88
N CYS A 110 -7.13 34.51 9.19
CA CYS A 110 -5.69 34.24 9.12
C CYS A 110 -5.08 34.18 10.53
N GLY A 111 -4.58 33.00 10.92
CA GLY A 111 -3.90 32.77 12.20
C GLY A 111 -4.76 32.11 13.29
N ASP A 112 -6.09 32.18 13.19
CA ASP A 112 -7.03 31.60 14.15
C ASP A 112 -7.92 30.55 13.46
N TYR A 113 -7.29 29.50 12.93
CA TYR A 113 -7.91 28.36 12.22
C TYR A 113 -8.29 28.63 10.76
N LEU A 114 -7.53 28.05 9.82
CA LEU A 114 -8.00 27.79 8.45
C LEU A 114 -7.21 26.67 7.75
N PHE A 115 -7.94 25.68 7.22
CA PHE A 115 -7.43 24.61 6.35
C PHE A 115 -7.61 25.02 4.88
N SER A 116 -6.56 24.89 4.07
CA SER A 116 -6.57 25.14 2.62
C SER A 116 -6.19 23.87 1.86
N LEU A 117 -6.74 23.67 0.67
CA LEU A 117 -6.41 22.61 -0.26
C LEU A 117 -6.10 23.33 -1.59
N ASN A 118 -4.82 23.48 -2.01
CA ASN A 118 -4.40 23.67 -3.43
C ASN A 118 -2.90 24.02 -3.67
N GLY A 119 -2.40 23.81 -4.90
CA GLY A 119 -1.15 24.41 -5.41
C GLY A 119 -0.49 23.86 -6.69
N GLY A 120 -1.22 23.55 -7.76
CA GLY A 120 -0.64 23.39 -9.10
C GLY A 120 0.02 24.67 -9.65
N ASP A 121 0.99 24.49 -10.55
CA ASP A 121 1.62 25.47 -11.46
C ASP A 121 2.62 26.54 -10.93
N GLN A 122 3.13 26.44 -9.70
CA GLN A 122 4.14 27.39 -9.19
C GLN A 122 5.61 26.95 -9.35
N GLY A 123 5.90 25.86 -10.08
CA GLY A 123 7.30 25.47 -10.38
C GLY A 123 8.13 24.99 -9.18
N PHE A 124 7.49 24.70 -8.05
CA PHE A 124 8.09 23.97 -6.92
C PHE A 124 7.32 22.65 -6.74
N THR A 125 7.78 21.58 -7.38
CA THR A 125 7.23 20.23 -7.15
C THR A 125 7.73 19.73 -5.80
N VAL A 126 6.92 19.88 -4.76
CA VAL A 126 7.15 19.18 -3.49
C VAL A 126 6.77 17.72 -3.70
N PRO A 127 7.67 16.74 -3.45
CA PRO A 127 7.30 15.33 -3.54
C PRO A 127 6.08 14.99 -2.67
N THR A 128 5.13 14.26 -3.26
CA THR A 128 3.92 13.80 -2.55
C THR A 128 3.77 12.29 -2.63
N PHE A 129 3.05 11.71 -1.67
CA PHE A 129 2.78 10.28 -1.65
C PHE A 129 1.38 9.95 -1.16
N HIS A 130 0.88 8.80 -1.62
CA HIS A 130 -0.20 8.05 -1.00
C HIS A 130 0.24 6.60 -0.78
N LEU A 131 -0.10 6.02 0.37
CA LEU A 131 0.20 4.63 0.71
C LEU A 131 -1.04 3.97 1.29
N ASP A 132 -1.45 2.84 0.71
CA ASP A 132 -2.42 1.94 1.30
C ASP A 132 -1.66 0.86 2.10
N SER A 133 -2.12 0.57 3.32
CA SER A 133 -1.52 -0.44 4.20
C SER A 133 -2.56 -1.48 4.63
N GLY A 134 -2.35 -2.69 4.15
CA GLY A 134 -3.11 -3.87 4.57
C GLY A 134 -2.69 -4.38 5.95
N GLY A 135 -3.67 -4.61 6.81
CA GLY A 135 -3.52 -5.26 8.11
C GLY A 135 -4.66 -6.27 8.41
N PRO A 136 -4.46 -7.20 9.35
CA PRO A 136 -5.53 -8.10 9.78
C PRO A 136 -6.65 -7.33 10.49
N THR A 137 -7.91 -7.62 10.15
CA THR A 137 -9.06 -7.05 10.86
C THR A 137 -9.43 -7.89 12.07
N GLY A 138 -9.08 -7.40 13.27
CA GLY A 138 -9.64 -7.92 14.54
C GLY A 138 -9.30 -9.38 14.89
N PRO A 139 -9.87 -9.92 15.98
CA PRO A 139 -9.55 -11.27 16.44
C PRO A 139 -9.96 -12.29 15.39
N ASN A 140 -9.06 -13.25 15.11
CA ASN A 140 -9.32 -14.37 14.23
C ASN A 140 -10.70 -14.98 14.54
N ARG A 141 -11.59 -15.01 13.55
CA ARG A 141 -12.72 -15.92 13.63
C ARG A 141 -12.17 -17.35 13.81
N PRO A 142 -12.82 -18.23 14.61
CA PRO A 142 -12.32 -19.59 14.89
C PRO A 142 -12.08 -20.45 13.64
N ASP A 143 -12.66 -20.08 12.51
CA ASP A 143 -12.50 -20.71 11.20
C ASP A 143 -11.29 -20.20 10.38
N GLY A 144 -10.53 -19.22 10.90
CA GLY A 144 -9.39 -18.61 10.22
C GLY A 144 -9.76 -17.56 9.17
N SER A 145 -11.03 -17.17 9.03
CA SER A 145 -11.52 -16.20 8.03
C SER A 145 -11.37 -14.72 8.44
N GLY A 146 -10.30 -14.37 9.16
CA GLY A 146 -9.96 -12.97 9.42
C GLY A 146 -9.56 -12.28 8.12
N GLY A 147 -10.37 -11.31 7.66
CA GLY A 147 -10.08 -10.54 6.44
C GLY A 147 -8.79 -9.73 6.58
N TYR A 148 -8.00 -9.66 5.51
CA TYR A 148 -6.89 -8.72 5.40
C TYR A 148 -7.44 -7.49 4.66
N HIS A 149 -7.66 -6.40 5.40
CA HIS A 149 -8.19 -5.16 4.81
C HIS A 149 -7.09 -4.09 4.79
N ASP A 150 -7.12 -3.30 3.73
CA ASP A 150 -6.49 -1.99 3.63
C ASP A 150 -7.11 -1.09 4.72
N ARG A 151 -6.49 -1.08 5.92
CA ARG A 151 -7.03 -0.41 7.10
C ARG A 151 -6.60 1.04 7.13
N TYR A 152 -5.32 1.31 6.84
CA TYR A 152 -4.77 2.64 6.91
C TYR A 152 -4.45 3.18 5.53
N HIS A 153 -4.82 4.43 5.29
CA HIS A 153 -4.33 5.21 4.16
C HIS A 153 -3.47 6.36 4.69
N TYR A 154 -2.27 6.49 4.14
CA TYR A 154 -1.38 7.60 4.44
C TYR A 154 -1.28 8.49 3.21
N MET A 155 -1.32 9.80 3.39
CA MET A 155 -1.01 10.76 2.34
C MET A 155 -0.13 11.86 2.92
N GLY A 156 0.81 12.40 2.15
CA GLY A 156 1.70 13.41 2.70
C GLY A 156 2.65 13.98 1.69
N SER A 157 3.51 14.85 2.18
CA SER A 157 4.56 15.47 1.38
C SER A 157 5.88 15.53 2.15
N GLY A 158 6.95 15.77 1.42
CA GLY A 158 8.27 15.82 2.01
C GLY A 158 9.31 16.42 1.09
N ARG A 159 10.56 16.38 1.54
CA ARG A 159 11.70 16.77 0.71
C ARG A 159 12.35 15.55 0.10
N ARG A 160 12.87 15.69 -1.12
CA ARG A 160 13.67 14.64 -1.74
C ARG A 160 14.88 14.32 -0.85
N TYR A 161 15.02 13.05 -0.50
CA TYR A 161 16.18 12.55 0.23
C TYR A 161 17.39 12.54 -0.70
N SER A 162 18.49 13.15 -0.26
CA SER A 162 19.71 13.31 -1.06
C SER A 162 20.76 12.23 -0.85
N GLY A 163 20.54 11.30 0.10
CA GLY A 163 21.44 10.18 0.34
C GLY A 163 21.24 9.02 -0.64
N ASP A 164 22.12 8.02 -0.59
CA ASP A 164 21.98 6.83 -1.40
C ASP A 164 20.77 6.00 -0.94
N ALA A 165 20.08 5.36 -1.89
CA ALA A 165 18.94 4.49 -1.59
C ALA A 165 19.30 3.41 -0.55
N SER A 166 20.53 2.92 -0.55
CA SER A 166 21.01 1.92 0.41
C SER A 166 21.17 2.43 1.84
N ASP A 167 21.42 3.73 2.01
CA ASP A 167 21.60 4.38 3.32
C ASP A 167 20.27 4.78 3.96
N VAL A 168 19.22 4.95 3.17
CA VAL A 168 17.84 5.29 3.62
C VAL A 168 17.43 4.44 4.81
N VAL A 169 17.67 3.13 4.72
CA VAL A 169 17.16 2.15 5.67
C VAL A 169 17.89 2.19 7.01
N ASP A 170 19.21 2.40 6.99
CA ASP A 170 20.04 2.40 8.20
C ASP A 170 20.21 3.80 8.80
N SER A 171 19.94 4.85 8.02
CA SER A 171 19.96 6.24 8.50
C SER A 171 18.95 6.48 9.63
N GLY A 172 18.00 5.56 9.81
CA GLY A 172 17.17 5.47 11.00
C GLY A 172 16.46 6.79 11.26
N THR A 173 15.79 7.33 10.25
CA THR A 173 14.99 8.55 10.36
C THR A 173 13.93 8.35 11.44
N ARG A 174 14.33 8.67 12.67
CA ARG A 174 13.44 9.05 13.74
C ARG A 174 12.81 10.33 13.22
N SER A 175 11.55 10.22 12.82
CA SER A 175 10.70 11.39 12.67
C SER A 175 11.01 12.35 13.83
N SER A 176 11.35 13.60 13.50
CA SER A 176 11.57 14.66 14.50
C SER A 176 10.29 14.95 15.30
N TRP A 177 9.16 14.43 14.82
CA TRP A 177 7.85 14.54 15.42
C TRP A 177 7.65 13.52 16.55
N SER A 178 7.33 14.03 17.73
CA SER A 178 7.18 13.28 18.99
C SER A 178 5.73 12.90 19.34
N GLY A 179 4.77 13.15 18.44
CA GLY A 179 3.36 12.83 18.66
C GLY A 179 3.03 11.32 18.54
N GLU A 180 1.83 10.95 18.97
CA GLU A 180 1.29 9.60 18.74
C GLU A 180 0.78 9.47 17.29
N ALA A 181 1.62 9.00 16.36
CA ALA A 181 1.10 8.64 15.02
C ALA A 181 0.33 7.33 15.13
N ARG A 182 -0.92 7.36 14.67
CA ARG A 182 -1.79 6.19 14.52
C ARG A 182 -1.35 5.38 13.29
N GLY A 183 -1.52 4.06 13.37
CA GLY A 183 -1.10 3.13 12.32
C GLY A 183 0.35 2.68 12.41
N GLU A 184 0.83 2.05 11.34
CA GLU A 184 2.18 1.47 11.25
C GLU A 184 3.25 2.49 10.81
N PHE A 185 2.85 3.52 10.06
CA PHE A 185 3.75 4.57 9.59
C PHE A 185 3.65 5.81 10.48
N GLY A 186 4.79 6.30 10.97
CA GLY A 186 4.88 7.43 11.91
C GLY A 186 5.81 8.54 11.44
N GLY A 187 5.86 8.78 10.13
CA GLY A 187 6.84 9.65 9.49
C GLY A 187 8.17 8.93 9.23
N GLY A 188 9.12 9.60 8.60
CA GLY A 188 10.39 8.99 8.17
C GLY A 188 10.56 9.09 6.66
N LEU A 189 10.93 7.99 6.01
CA LEU A 189 11.20 7.97 4.58
C LEU A 189 10.13 7.18 3.82
N VAL A 190 9.70 7.70 2.66
CA VAL A 190 8.83 7.02 1.70
C VAL A 190 9.50 7.04 0.34
N GLY A 191 9.40 5.97 -0.44
CA GLY A 191 10.07 5.93 -1.74
C GLY A 191 10.08 4.55 -2.38
N TYR A 192 10.97 4.39 -3.34
CA TYR A 192 11.16 3.12 -4.04
C TYR A 192 12.62 2.76 -4.25
N PHE A 193 12.87 1.46 -4.39
CA PHE A 193 14.05 0.88 -5.02
C PHE A 193 13.71 0.46 -6.45
N SER A 194 14.56 0.79 -7.43
CA SER A 194 14.42 0.28 -8.79
C SER A 194 14.76 -1.21 -8.85
N TYR A 195 14.31 -1.94 -9.88
CA TYR A 195 14.71 -3.33 -10.08
C TYR A 195 16.23 -3.46 -10.22
N GLU A 196 16.85 -2.52 -10.92
CA GLU A 196 18.29 -2.45 -11.19
C GLU A 196 19.13 -2.24 -9.94
N TYR A 197 18.56 -1.70 -8.84
CA TYR A 197 19.22 -1.69 -7.54
C TYR A 197 19.69 -3.08 -7.10
N GLY A 198 19.03 -4.15 -7.56
CA GLY A 198 19.50 -5.53 -7.38
C GLY A 198 20.91 -5.80 -7.89
N ARG A 199 21.40 -5.07 -8.90
CA ARG A 199 22.78 -5.20 -9.39
C ARG A 199 23.77 -4.76 -8.32
N ARG A 200 23.50 -3.67 -7.60
CA ARG A 200 24.33 -3.27 -6.45
C ARG A 200 24.30 -4.29 -5.32
N CYS A 201 23.16 -4.94 -5.11
CA CYS A 201 23.04 -5.99 -4.09
C CYS A 201 23.96 -7.21 -4.38
N PHE A 202 24.21 -7.54 -5.65
CA PHE A 202 25.01 -8.72 -6.01
C PHE A 202 26.44 -8.42 -6.46
N ASP A 203 26.70 -7.24 -6.99
CA ASP A 203 27.98 -6.83 -7.58
C ASP A 203 28.66 -5.70 -6.79
N GLY A 204 28.04 -5.24 -5.70
CA GLY A 204 28.52 -4.15 -4.85
C GLY A 204 28.33 -2.77 -5.50
N ASP A 205 29.01 -1.75 -4.98
CA ASP A 205 28.85 -0.35 -5.43
C ASP A 205 29.26 -0.12 -6.89
N GLY A 206 29.95 -1.08 -7.52
CA GLY A 206 30.28 -1.07 -8.95
C GLY A 206 29.13 -1.55 -9.87
N GLY A 207 28.02 -2.04 -9.31
CA GLY A 207 26.84 -2.44 -10.07
C GLY A 207 26.07 -1.22 -10.60
N ASP A 208 25.84 -1.16 -11.91
CA ASP A 208 25.06 -0.10 -12.55
C ASP A 208 23.57 -0.25 -12.23
N ALA A 209 23.12 0.46 -11.20
CA ALA A 209 21.73 0.49 -10.75
C ALA A 209 20.90 1.62 -11.39
N GLY A 210 21.45 2.36 -12.35
CA GLY A 210 20.83 3.61 -12.82
C GLY A 210 20.60 4.57 -11.65
N ASP A 211 19.34 4.97 -11.43
CA ASP A 211 18.95 5.83 -10.31
C ASP A 211 18.93 5.11 -8.95
N GLY A 212 18.89 3.76 -8.93
CA GLY A 212 18.84 2.92 -7.71
C GLY A 212 17.56 3.05 -6.86
N GLY A 213 16.80 4.14 -7.02
CA GLY A 213 15.62 4.46 -6.24
C GLY A 213 15.52 5.95 -5.93
N ARG A 214 14.31 6.41 -5.62
CA ARG A 214 14.06 7.77 -5.14
C ARG A 214 13.26 7.72 -3.85
N TRP A 215 13.68 8.53 -2.88
CA TRP A 215 13.11 8.60 -1.55
C TRP A 215 12.82 10.04 -1.16
N MET A 216 11.81 10.23 -0.31
CA MET A 216 11.46 11.50 0.30
C MET A 216 11.45 11.37 1.81
N GLU A 217 12.02 12.36 2.48
CA GLU A 217 11.89 12.56 3.92
C GLU A 217 10.56 13.27 4.18
N VAL A 218 9.64 12.55 4.80
CA VAL A 218 8.27 13.00 5.07
C VAL A 218 8.29 14.02 6.19
N GLU A 219 7.79 15.21 5.90
CA GLU A 219 7.70 16.31 6.87
C GLU A 219 6.31 16.41 7.47
N GLU A 220 5.29 16.21 6.63
CA GLU A 220 3.88 16.37 6.95
C GLU A 220 3.08 15.25 6.29
N TRP A 221 2.17 14.63 7.03
CA TRP A 221 1.32 13.55 6.52
C TRP A 221 0.01 13.44 7.28
N PHE A 222 -0.96 12.81 6.63
CA PHE A 222 -2.23 12.40 7.21
C PHE A 222 -2.29 10.89 7.25
N VAL A 223 -2.95 10.36 8.28
CA VAL A 223 -3.33 8.95 8.37
C VAL A 223 -4.84 8.85 8.52
N PHE A 224 -5.46 8.01 7.72
CA PHE A 224 -6.88 7.67 7.78
C PHE A 224 -7.03 6.21 8.18
N ASP A 225 -7.70 5.95 9.31
CA ASP A 225 -8.18 4.62 9.66
C ASP A 225 -9.55 4.40 9.02
N LYS A 226 -9.58 3.62 7.93
CA LYS A 226 -10.78 3.29 7.16
C LYS A 226 -11.77 2.44 7.96
N LEU A 227 -11.29 1.69 8.97
CA LEU A 227 -12.15 0.87 9.82
C LEU A 227 -12.90 1.73 10.84
N GLU A 228 -12.22 2.72 11.41
CA GLU A 228 -12.83 3.64 12.39
C GLU A 228 -13.48 4.88 11.74
N GLY A 229 -13.20 5.14 10.45
CA GLY A 229 -13.66 6.34 9.75
C GLY A 229 -13.03 7.63 10.28
N LYS A 230 -11.80 7.57 10.81
CA LYS A 230 -11.12 8.69 11.47
C LYS A 230 -9.82 9.05 10.76
N GLY A 231 -9.48 10.34 10.78
CA GLY A 231 -8.24 10.88 10.22
C GLY A 231 -7.43 11.68 11.23
N TRP A 232 -6.11 11.67 11.09
CA TRP A 232 -5.19 12.45 11.92
C TRP A 232 -4.18 13.17 11.04
N ALA A 233 -3.95 14.46 11.30
CA ALA A 233 -2.82 15.21 10.75
C ALA A 233 -1.59 14.95 11.63
N CYS A 234 -0.44 14.78 10.99
CA CYS A 234 0.85 14.48 11.62
C CYS A 234 1.96 15.29 10.91
N GLY A 235 3.05 15.56 11.62
CA GLY A 235 4.07 16.53 11.17
C GLY A 235 3.98 17.85 11.93
N GLY A 236 5.08 18.60 11.96
CA GLY A 236 5.28 19.75 12.87
C GLY A 236 5.26 21.13 12.20
N GLY A 237 4.80 21.26 10.95
CA GLY A 237 4.75 22.54 10.25
C GLY A 237 3.39 23.23 10.34
N GLU A 238 3.39 24.56 10.17
CA GLU A 238 2.20 25.38 9.87
C GLU A 238 1.59 25.04 8.48
N GLY A 239 2.14 24.06 7.76
CA GLY A 239 1.83 23.65 6.38
C GLY A 239 0.79 22.55 6.24
N ALA A 240 0.16 22.09 7.34
CA ALA A 240 -0.91 21.08 7.32
C ALA A 240 -2.14 21.44 6.44
N GLY A 241 -2.16 22.64 5.84
CA GLY A 241 -3.13 23.12 4.87
C GLY A 241 -2.64 23.15 3.42
N ARG A 242 -1.85 22.17 2.96
CA ARG A 242 -1.54 21.98 1.53
C ARG A 242 -1.47 20.51 1.16
N LEU A 243 -2.62 19.92 0.90
CA LEU A 243 -2.70 18.68 0.14
C LEU A 243 -4.01 18.69 -0.64
N LEU A 244 -3.96 18.29 -1.91
CA LEU A 244 -5.01 18.27 -2.93
C LEU A 244 -5.16 19.56 -3.74
N GLU A 245 -4.35 19.67 -4.80
CA GLU A 245 -4.83 20.01 -6.15
C GLU A 245 -4.30 18.91 -7.06
N ASP A 246 -5.22 18.17 -7.69
CA ASP A 246 -5.05 17.40 -8.95
C ASP A 246 -6.10 16.30 -9.15
N LEU A 247 -7.17 16.28 -8.35
CA LEU A 247 -8.21 15.25 -8.45
C LEU A 247 -9.60 15.87 -8.66
N LYS A 248 -9.90 16.09 -9.95
CA LYS A 248 -11.19 16.17 -10.67
C LYS A 248 -11.29 17.37 -11.62
N GLU A 249 -11.22 17.07 -12.91
CA GLU A 249 -12.43 17.16 -13.71
C GLU A 249 -12.96 15.72 -13.86
N GLU A 250 -14.23 15.46 -13.55
CA GLU A 250 -14.91 14.31 -14.16
C GLU A 250 -15.01 14.63 -15.65
N THR A 251 -14.00 14.21 -16.41
CA THR A 251 -14.15 14.10 -17.85
C THR A 251 -14.90 12.80 -18.08
N ASP A 252 -16.11 12.90 -18.63
CA ASP A 252 -16.72 11.80 -19.35
C ASP A 252 -15.78 11.46 -20.51
N PHE A 253 -14.84 10.54 -20.26
CA PHE A 253 -13.94 10.06 -21.28
C PHE A 253 -14.71 9.05 -22.13
N ASP A 254 -15.19 9.52 -23.28
CA ASP A 254 -15.65 8.65 -24.34
C ASP A 254 -14.39 7.96 -24.89
N GLY A 255 -14.27 6.65 -24.62
CA GLY A 255 -13.09 5.86 -24.94
C GLY A 255 -12.65 6.07 -26.38
N GLY A 256 -11.61 6.88 -26.58
CA GLY A 256 -11.09 7.18 -27.91
C GLY A 256 -10.70 5.89 -28.62
N GLU A 257 -11.40 5.60 -29.73
CA GLU A 257 -10.99 4.55 -30.66
C GLU A 257 -9.57 4.89 -31.17
N ASP A 258 -8.66 3.91 -31.03
CA ASP A 258 -7.21 3.92 -31.32
C ASP A 258 -6.25 4.46 -30.25
N ALA A 259 -6.19 3.79 -29.09
CA ALA A 259 -5.07 3.89 -28.16
C ALA A 259 -3.80 3.24 -28.76
N ASN A 260 -2.88 4.06 -29.31
CA ASN A 260 -1.58 3.63 -29.86
C ASN A 260 -0.59 3.16 -28.79
N TRP A 261 -0.93 2.09 -28.06
CA TRP A 261 0.01 1.38 -27.20
C TRP A 261 1.08 0.68 -28.05
N ARG A 262 2.34 0.93 -27.72
CA ARG A 262 3.50 0.26 -28.29
C ARG A 262 4.04 -0.74 -27.28
N LEU A 263 4.33 -1.94 -27.74
CA LEU A 263 5.04 -2.93 -26.95
C LEU A 263 6.55 -2.78 -27.17
N SER A 264 7.32 -2.97 -26.12
CA SER A 264 8.79 -3.01 -26.21
C SER A 264 9.27 -4.21 -27.02
N LYS A 265 8.58 -5.34 -26.89
CA LYS A 265 8.72 -6.52 -27.75
C LYS A 265 7.39 -6.94 -28.34
N SER A 266 7.39 -7.27 -29.62
CA SER A 266 6.24 -7.92 -30.27
C SER A 266 5.89 -9.25 -29.60
N LYS A 267 4.71 -9.79 -29.92
CA LYS A 267 4.29 -11.11 -29.44
C LYS A 267 5.29 -12.19 -29.86
N GLU A 268 5.76 -12.11 -31.10
CA GLU A 268 6.70 -13.06 -31.70
C GLU A 268 8.06 -13.03 -31.00
N GLU A 269 8.57 -11.83 -30.70
CA GLU A 269 9.83 -11.66 -29.97
C GLU A 269 9.72 -12.15 -28.52
N TYR A 270 8.62 -11.84 -27.83
CA TYR A 270 8.42 -12.30 -26.47
C TYR A 270 8.25 -13.83 -26.39
N ILE A 271 7.55 -14.44 -27.35
CA ILE A 271 7.45 -15.90 -27.46
C ILE A 271 8.83 -16.51 -27.70
N ALA A 272 9.65 -15.91 -28.56
CA ALA A 272 11.02 -16.38 -28.79
C ALA A 272 11.88 -16.31 -27.53
N ASP A 273 11.71 -15.28 -26.69
CA ASP A 273 12.36 -15.20 -25.38
C ASP A 273 11.87 -16.32 -24.45
N ILE A 274 10.57 -16.64 -24.42
CA ILE A 274 10.03 -17.74 -23.62
C ILE A 274 10.65 -19.07 -24.05
N VAL A 275 10.75 -19.33 -25.36
CA VAL A 275 11.38 -20.56 -25.87
C VAL A 275 12.83 -20.66 -25.40
N SER A 276 13.58 -19.56 -25.51
CA SER A 276 14.98 -19.49 -25.06
C SER A 276 15.11 -19.67 -23.54
N ALA A 277 14.20 -19.08 -22.76
CA ALA A 277 14.08 -19.28 -21.32
C ALA A 277 13.81 -20.75 -20.96
N LYS A 278 12.91 -21.43 -21.66
CA LYS A 278 12.62 -22.86 -21.46
C LYS A 278 13.82 -23.74 -21.77
N GLU A 279 14.64 -23.38 -22.76
CA GLU A 279 15.88 -24.09 -23.04
C GLU A 279 16.91 -23.92 -21.91
N LEU A 280 17.07 -22.72 -21.36
CA LEU A 280 17.89 -22.49 -20.17
C LEU A 280 17.40 -23.29 -18.96
N ILE A 281 16.08 -23.43 -18.79
CA ILE A 281 15.49 -24.24 -17.72
C ILE A 281 15.81 -25.72 -17.92
N THR A 282 15.58 -26.23 -19.13
CA THR A 282 15.78 -27.65 -19.47
C THR A 282 17.24 -28.07 -19.36
N THR A 283 18.15 -27.16 -19.68
CA THR A 283 19.61 -27.37 -19.55
C THR A 283 20.15 -27.15 -18.14
N GLY A 284 19.28 -26.80 -17.18
CA GLY A 284 19.64 -26.65 -15.76
C GLY A 284 20.40 -25.36 -15.43
N ASN A 285 20.34 -24.34 -16.30
CA ASN A 285 20.94 -23.04 -16.03
C ASN A 285 20.11 -22.20 -15.04
N THR A 286 18.80 -22.43 -15.01
CA THR A 286 17.83 -21.81 -14.09
C THR A 286 16.64 -22.76 -13.86
N TYR A 287 15.86 -22.56 -12.80
CA TYR A 287 14.64 -23.34 -12.51
C TYR A 287 13.37 -22.62 -12.96
N GLU A 288 13.40 -21.28 -12.92
CA GLU A 288 12.32 -20.36 -13.23
C GLU A 288 12.96 -19.03 -13.64
N ILE A 289 12.34 -18.35 -14.59
CA ILE A 289 12.69 -16.99 -15.00
C ILE A 289 11.44 -16.16 -15.20
N CYS A 290 11.32 -15.04 -14.51
CA CYS A 290 10.25 -14.08 -14.71
C CYS A 290 10.61 -13.17 -15.87
N LEU A 291 9.98 -13.36 -17.02
CA LEU A 291 10.10 -12.47 -18.18
C LEU A 291 9.01 -11.40 -18.13
N THR A 292 9.38 -10.21 -18.60
CA THR A 292 8.49 -9.06 -18.65
C THR A 292 8.62 -8.33 -19.98
N ASN A 293 7.52 -7.69 -20.36
CA ASN A 293 7.42 -6.77 -21.47
C ASN A 293 6.89 -5.43 -20.92
N GLU A 294 6.82 -4.43 -21.78
CA GLU A 294 6.33 -3.11 -21.40
C GLU A 294 5.51 -2.50 -22.52
N LEU A 295 4.34 -2.02 -22.12
CA LEU A 295 3.42 -1.21 -22.89
C LEU A 295 3.76 0.25 -22.66
N ARG A 296 3.87 1.03 -23.74
CA ARG A 296 4.14 2.46 -23.70
C ARG A 296 3.15 3.22 -24.56
N ARG A 297 2.76 4.41 -24.12
CA ARG A 297 2.12 5.41 -24.97
C ARG A 297 2.41 6.81 -24.47
N SER A 298 2.17 7.81 -25.30
CA SER A 298 2.07 9.18 -24.84
C SER A 298 0.94 9.31 -23.81
N LEU A 299 1.18 10.06 -22.74
CA LEU A 299 0.15 10.40 -21.78
C LEU A 299 -0.98 11.14 -22.53
N PRO A 300 -2.25 10.71 -22.42
CA PRO A 300 -3.34 11.40 -23.08
C PRO A 300 -3.44 12.85 -22.64
N GLU A 301 -3.85 13.73 -23.56
CA GLU A 301 -4.06 15.14 -23.26
C GLU A 301 -5.11 15.30 -22.16
N GLY A 302 -4.83 16.16 -21.16
CA GLY A 302 -5.71 16.40 -20.02
C GLY A 302 -5.64 15.34 -18.91
N VAL A 303 -5.07 14.16 -19.15
CA VAL A 303 -4.97 13.10 -18.13
C VAL A 303 -3.73 13.31 -17.25
N LYS A 304 -3.92 13.37 -15.94
CA LYS A 304 -2.84 13.43 -14.94
C LYS A 304 -2.54 12.05 -14.39
N ALA A 305 -1.34 11.88 -13.83
CA ALA A 305 -0.97 10.63 -13.17
C ALA A 305 -1.88 10.32 -11.96
N ALA A 306 -2.35 11.35 -11.25
CA ALA A 306 -3.27 11.19 -10.14
C ALA A 306 -4.61 10.57 -10.58
N ASP A 307 -5.16 10.97 -11.73
CA ASP A 307 -6.39 10.40 -12.31
C ASP A 307 -6.23 8.90 -12.59
N ILE A 308 -5.08 8.51 -13.15
CA ILE A 308 -4.73 7.11 -13.41
C ILE A 308 -4.74 6.31 -12.11
N TYR A 309 -4.11 6.83 -11.05
CA TYR A 309 -4.05 6.15 -9.77
C TYR A 309 -5.44 6.00 -9.12
N GLU A 310 -6.27 7.04 -9.15
CA GLU A 310 -7.65 6.95 -8.66
C GLU A 310 -8.47 5.89 -9.38
N CYS A 311 -8.41 5.89 -10.71
CA CYS A 311 -9.09 4.87 -11.51
C CYS A 311 -8.57 3.48 -11.13
N LEU A 312 -7.25 3.31 -11.03
CA LEU A 312 -6.61 2.06 -10.68
C LEU A 312 -7.04 1.53 -9.30
N ARG A 313 -7.12 2.39 -8.27
CA ARG A 313 -7.63 2.01 -6.94
C ARG A 313 -9.07 1.53 -6.97
N ARG A 314 -9.89 2.12 -7.85
CA ARG A 314 -11.32 1.80 -7.99
C ARG A 314 -11.52 0.45 -8.68
N ILE A 315 -10.81 0.20 -9.79
CA ILE A 315 -11.01 -1.00 -10.61
C ILE A 315 -10.17 -2.20 -10.13
N ASN A 316 -9.06 -1.95 -9.44
CA ASN A 316 -8.16 -2.97 -8.93
C ASN A 316 -7.59 -2.52 -7.57
N PRO A 317 -8.40 -2.56 -6.48
CA PRO A 317 -7.91 -2.23 -5.14
C PRO A 317 -6.88 -3.27 -4.67
N ALA A 318 -5.81 -2.81 -4.01
CA ALA A 318 -4.76 -3.69 -3.51
C ALA A 318 -4.18 -3.20 -2.16
N PRO A 319 -3.78 -4.13 -1.26
CA PRO A 319 -3.34 -3.80 0.10
C PRO A 319 -2.01 -3.06 0.21
N TYR A 320 -1.22 -3.00 -0.87
CA TYR A 320 0.08 -2.32 -0.91
C TYR A 320 0.16 -1.35 -2.09
N GLY A 321 -0.97 -0.71 -2.40
CA GLY A 321 -1.05 0.35 -3.40
C GLY A 321 -0.30 1.61 -2.98
N ALA A 322 0.25 2.32 -3.95
CA ALA A 322 0.99 3.55 -3.71
C ALA A 322 0.86 4.53 -4.87
N TYR A 323 0.79 5.81 -4.55
CA TYR A 323 1.07 6.89 -5.49
C TYR A 323 2.28 7.67 -5.02
N MET A 324 3.18 8.01 -5.93
CA MET A 324 4.30 8.89 -5.64
C MET A 324 4.45 9.90 -6.77
N ASP A 325 4.56 11.17 -6.41
CA ASP A 325 4.91 12.23 -7.33
C ASP A 325 6.28 12.80 -6.95
N PHE A 326 7.26 12.66 -7.83
CA PHE A 326 8.59 13.28 -7.72
C PHE A 326 8.78 14.44 -8.70
N GLY A 327 7.72 14.93 -9.33
CA GLY A 327 7.71 15.95 -10.38
C GLY A 327 7.96 15.34 -11.75
N ASP A 328 9.22 15.00 -12.05
CA ASP A 328 9.62 14.42 -13.35
C ASP A 328 9.22 12.94 -13.51
N LEU A 329 8.86 12.28 -12.41
CA LEU A 329 8.49 10.88 -12.33
C LEU A 329 7.28 10.72 -11.40
N GLN A 330 6.20 10.13 -11.92
CA GLN A 330 5.03 9.79 -11.13
C GLN A 330 4.74 8.29 -11.23
N VAL A 331 4.37 7.67 -10.12
CA VAL A 331 4.17 6.22 -10.01
C VAL A 331 2.79 5.93 -9.49
N CYS A 332 2.01 5.13 -10.22
CA CYS A 332 0.65 4.73 -9.87
C CYS A 332 0.63 3.21 -9.69
N CYS A 333 0.81 2.74 -8.45
CA CYS A 333 1.00 1.34 -8.11
C CYS A 333 -0.24 0.74 -7.43
N SER A 334 -0.67 -0.44 -7.87
CA SER A 334 -1.68 -1.24 -7.18
C SER A 334 -1.15 -2.65 -6.90
N SER A 335 -0.13 -2.72 -6.02
CA SER A 335 0.53 -3.98 -5.71
C SER A 335 -0.27 -4.83 -4.70
N PRO A 336 -0.52 -6.11 -5.02
CA PRO A 336 -1.13 -7.07 -4.10
C PRO A 336 -0.11 -7.79 -3.20
N GLU A 337 1.20 -7.66 -3.46
CA GLU A 337 2.22 -8.52 -2.88
C GLU A 337 3.21 -7.73 -2.02
N ARG A 338 3.41 -8.19 -0.78
CA ARG A 338 4.45 -7.67 0.12
C ARG A 338 5.76 -8.36 -0.19
N PHE A 339 6.77 -7.58 -0.56
CA PHE A 339 8.13 -8.07 -0.71
C PHE A 339 8.73 -8.40 0.65
N LEU A 340 8.80 -7.41 1.55
CA LEU A 340 9.53 -7.54 2.81
C LEU A 340 9.04 -6.54 3.86
N ARG A 341 8.63 -7.06 5.01
CA ARG A 341 8.46 -6.30 6.26
C ARG A 341 9.64 -6.58 7.17
N ILE A 342 10.21 -5.55 7.77
CA ILE A 342 11.18 -5.68 8.85
C ILE A 342 10.68 -4.87 10.03
N LYS A 343 10.44 -5.53 11.15
CA LYS A 343 10.02 -4.90 12.41
C LYS A 343 11.23 -4.44 13.21
N GLU A 344 11.00 -3.51 14.14
CA GLU A 344 11.99 -3.14 15.14
C GLU A 344 12.48 -4.41 15.87
N GLY A 345 13.79 -4.50 16.08
CA GLY A 345 14.43 -5.72 16.58
C GLY A 345 14.74 -6.79 15.52
N GLY A 346 14.49 -6.52 14.24
CA GLY A 346 15.02 -7.32 13.13
C GLY A 346 14.20 -8.55 12.74
N LYS A 347 12.90 -8.59 13.10
CA LYS A 347 11.99 -9.66 12.62
C LYS A 347 11.56 -9.36 11.18
N MET A 348 11.87 -10.26 10.27
CA MET A 348 11.53 -10.19 8.85
C MET A 348 10.30 -11.03 8.51
N GLU A 349 9.46 -10.53 7.61
CA GLU A 349 8.34 -11.27 7.02
C GLU A 349 8.21 -10.98 5.52
N SER A 350 7.95 -12.01 4.72
CA SER A 350 7.58 -11.90 3.31
C SER A 350 6.31 -12.69 3.05
N LYS A 351 5.47 -12.20 2.13
CA LYS A 351 4.18 -12.81 1.78
C LYS A 351 4.02 -12.98 0.27
N PRO A 352 4.77 -13.89 -0.37
CA PRO A 352 4.59 -14.19 -1.78
C PRO A 352 3.20 -14.75 -2.05
N ILE A 353 2.63 -14.35 -3.20
CA ILE A 353 1.32 -14.80 -3.67
C ILE A 353 1.47 -15.57 -4.98
N LYS A 354 0.72 -16.66 -5.14
CA LYS A 354 0.56 -17.38 -6.41
C LYS A 354 -0.84 -17.95 -6.50
N GLY A 355 -1.46 -17.90 -7.67
CA GLY A 355 -2.86 -18.25 -7.83
C GLY A 355 -3.81 -17.19 -7.28
N THR A 356 -4.81 -16.84 -8.08
CA THR A 356 -5.84 -15.88 -7.72
C THR A 356 -7.15 -16.31 -8.35
N ARG A 357 -8.25 -16.19 -7.61
CA ARG A 357 -9.62 -16.36 -8.13
C ARG A 357 -10.46 -15.16 -7.75
N LYS A 358 -11.38 -14.76 -8.62
CA LYS A 358 -12.28 -13.63 -8.34
C LYS A 358 -13.31 -14.04 -7.29
N ARG A 359 -13.61 -13.13 -6.36
CA ARG A 359 -14.74 -13.30 -5.43
C ARG A 359 -16.07 -13.25 -6.18
N SER A 360 -17.06 -13.94 -5.64
CA SER A 360 -18.44 -13.92 -6.12
C SER A 360 -19.36 -13.37 -5.04
N ALA A 361 -20.37 -12.58 -5.45
CA ALA A 361 -21.45 -12.18 -4.56
C ALA A 361 -22.38 -13.36 -4.21
N ASP A 362 -22.40 -14.40 -5.06
CA ASP A 362 -23.07 -15.67 -4.79
C ASP A 362 -22.17 -16.54 -3.89
N PRO A 363 -22.58 -16.85 -2.64
CA PRO A 363 -21.77 -17.60 -1.69
C PRO A 363 -21.36 -19.01 -2.16
N VAL A 364 -22.20 -19.66 -2.97
CA VAL A 364 -21.90 -21.02 -3.47
C VAL A 364 -20.76 -20.94 -4.48
N LYS A 365 -20.87 -20.02 -5.44
CA LYS A 365 -19.82 -19.79 -6.44
C LYS A 365 -18.53 -19.24 -5.80
N ASP A 366 -18.65 -18.45 -4.73
CA ASP A 366 -17.50 -17.92 -4.00
C ASP A 366 -16.71 -19.04 -3.33
N GLU A 367 -17.41 -20.01 -2.73
CA GLU A 367 -16.80 -21.19 -2.11
C GLU A 367 -16.25 -22.17 -3.17
N GLU A 368 -16.93 -22.33 -4.31
CA GLU A 368 -16.40 -23.10 -5.45
C GLU A 368 -15.10 -22.50 -5.98
N ALA A 369 -15.04 -21.17 -6.15
CA ALA A 369 -13.82 -20.47 -6.56
C ALA A 369 -12.69 -20.63 -5.54
N ARG A 370 -13.03 -20.63 -4.24
CA ARG A 370 -12.08 -20.91 -3.16
C ARG A 370 -11.58 -22.35 -3.23
N GLY A 371 -12.47 -23.32 -3.42
CA GLY A 371 -12.16 -24.74 -3.54
C GLY A 371 -11.28 -25.05 -4.75
N ASP A 372 -11.56 -24.44 -5.90
CA ASP A 372 -10.76 -24.54 -7.12
C ASP A 372 -9.31 -24.11 -6.85
N LEU A 373 -9.14 -22.93 -6.23
CA LEU A 373 -7.83 -22.39 -5.88
C LEU A 373 -7.03 -23.33 -4.96
N VAL A 374 -7.67 -23.91 -3.94
CA VAL A 374 -7.04 -24.88 -3.01
C VAL A 374 -6.62 -26.15 -3.75
N SER A 375 -7.44 -26.61 -4.69
CA SER A 375 -7.22 -27.87 -5.41
C SER A 375 -6.22 -27.76 -6.56
N SER A 376 -5.92 -26.55 -7.02
CA SER A 376 -5.02 -26.28 -8.14
C SER A 376 -3.59 -26.74 -7.88
N SER A 377 -3.20 -27.82 -8.54
CA SER A 377 -1.83 -28.36 -8.45
C SER A 377 -0.79 -27.43 -9.08
N LYS A 378 -1.18 -26.66 -10.11
CA LYS A 378 -0.34 -25.61 -10.74
C LYS A 378 -0.03 -24.50 -9.72
N ASP A 379 -1.08 -23.88 -9.16
CA ASP A 379 -0.93 -22.73 -8.25
C ASP A 379 -0.11 -23.12 -6.99
N ARG A 380 -0.33 -24.34 -6.47
CA ARG A 380 0.45 -24.89 -5.34
C ARG A 380 1.92 -25.13 -5.68
N ALA A 381 2.22 -25.64 -6.87
CA ALA A 381 3.59 -25.88 -7.30
C ALA A 381 4.36 -24.57 -7.48
N GLU A 382 3.73 -23.57 -8.08
CA GLU A 382 4.30 -22.22 -8.19
C GLU A 382 4.51 -21.58 -6.82
N ASN A 383 3.55 -21.74 -5.89
CA ASN A 383 3.69 -21.21 -4.54
C ASN A 383 4.86 -21.88 -3.77
N LEU A 384 5.01 -23.20 -3.89
CA LEU A 384 6.15 -23.91 -3.30
C LEU A 384 7.49 -23.40 -3.85
N MET A 385 7.57 -23.21 -5.17
CA MET A 385 8.78 -22.72 -5.83
C MET A 385 9.18 -21.32 -5.31
N ILE A 386 8.23 -20.39 -5.21
CA ILE A 386 8.52 -19.05 -4.69
C ILE A 386 8.85 -19.08 -3.18
N VAL A 387 8.23 -19.96 -2.40
CA VAL A 387 8.57 -20.17 -0.99
C VAL A 387 10.02 -20.60 -0.85
N ASP A 388 10.49 -21.55 -1.65
CA ASP A 388 11.87 -22.01 -1.58
C ASP A 388 12.88 -20.93 -1.99
N LEU A 389 12.54 -20.11 -3.01
CA LEU A 389 13.35 -18.96 -3.39
C LEU A 389 13.45 -17.95 -2.24
N VAL A 390 12.32 -17.54 -1.65
CA VAL A 390 12.29 -16.57 -0.54
C VAL A 390 12.98 -17.14 0.71
N ARG A 391 12.86 -18.44 0.99
CA ARG A 391 13.62 -19.08 2.06
C ARG A 391 15.12 -19.06 1.81
N ALA A 392 15.56 -19.22 0.56
CA ALA A 392 16.98 -19.10 0.20
C ALA A 392 17.49 -17.66 0.38
N ASP A 393 16.67 -16.66 0.07
CA ASP A 393 16.95 -15.26 0.37
C ASP A 393 17.08 -15.02 1.88
N PHE A 394 16.10 -15.48 2.67
CA PHE A 394 16.13 -15.35 4.12
C PHE A 394 17.30 -16.13 4.73
N GLY A 395 17.71 -17.27 4.17
CA GLY A 395 18.88 -18.02 4.63
C GLY A 395 20.20 -17.24 4.51
N ARG A 396 20.27 -16.21 3.65
CA ARG A 396 21.43 -15.32 3.52
C ARG A 396 21.41 -14.18 4.53
N SER A 397 20.24 -13.65 4.86
CA SER A 397 20.06 -12.46 5.71
C SER A 397 19.74 -12.77 7.17
N CYS A 398 19.10 -13.91 7.45
CA CYS A 398 18.58 -14.28 8.76
C CYS A 398 19.45 -15.34 9.46
N ARG A 399 19.26 -15.47 10.78
CA ARG A 399 19.77 -16.63 11.52
C ARG A 399 19.08 -17.89 11.03
N ARG A 400 19.86 -18.93 10.70
CA ARG A 400 19.37 -20.10 9.95
C ARG A 400 18.20 -20.81 10.63
N GLU A 401 18.25 -20.89 11.96
CA GLU A 401 17.25 -21.52 12.82
C GLU A 401 15.95 -20.71 12.96
N SER A 402 15.98 -19.41 12.65
CA SER A 402 14.81 -18.54 12.73
C SER A 402 13.92 -18.60 11.49
N VAL A 403 14.45 -19.12 10.36
CA VAL A 403 13.73 -19.12 9.07
C VAL A 403 12.63 -20.18 9.09
N ALA A 404 11.38 -19.73 9.06
CA ALA A 404 10.19 -20.59 9.16
C ALA A 404 9.11 -20.16 8.16
N VAL A 405 8.21 -21.09 7.82
CA VAL A 405 7.03 -20.86 6.97
C VAL A 405 5.76 -21.11 7.79
N PRO A 406 5.39 -20.21 8.71
CA PRO A 406 4.26 -20.44 9.64
C PRO A 406 2.90 -20.60 8.95
N LYS A 407 2.73 -20.02 7.76
CA LYS A 407 1.55 -20.25 6.90
C LYS A 407 2.05 -20.68 5.53
N PHE A 408 1.70 -21.88 5.10
CA PHE A 408 2.13 -22.44 3.82
C PHE A 408 0.92 -22.70 2.93
N ILE A 409 0.89 -22.06 1.76
CA ILE A 409 -0.17 -22.17 0.75
C ILE A 409 -1.56 -21.98 1.39
N ALA A 410 -1.70 -20.93 2.19
CA ALA A 410 -2.96 -20.59 2.85
C ALA A 410 -3.81 -19.74 1.90
N VAL A 411 -5.13 -19.99 1.86
CA VAL A 411 -6.04 -19.09 1.16
C VAL A 411 -6.27 -17.86 2.03
N GLU A 412 -6.01 -16.67 1.49
CA GLU A 412 -6.45 -15.40 2.04
C GLU A 412 -7.53 -14.81 1.13
N SER A 413 -8.66 -14.43 1.74
CA SER A 413 -9.81 -13.85 1.03
C SER A 413 -9.82 -12.34 1.22
N TYR A 414 -9.72 -11.61 0.12
CA TYR A 414 -9.81 -10.16 0.03
C TYR A 414 -11.19 -9.75 -0.50
N ALA A 415 -11.46 -8.45 -0.57
CA ALA A 415 -12.74 -7.90 -1.02
C ALA A 415 -13.13 -8.38 -2.44
N THR A 416 -12.16 -8.47 -3.35
CA THR A 416 -12.39 -8.76 -4.78
C THR A 416 -11.83 -10.10 -5.25
N VAL A 417 -10.89 -10.69 -4.50
CA VAL A 417 -10.21 -11.94 -4.87
C VAL A 417 -9.91 -12.88 -3.69
N HIS A 418 -9.80 -14.18 -3.97
CA HIS A 418 -9.10 -15.17 -3.16
C HIS A 418 -7.67 -15.36 -3.68
N GLN A 419 -6.68 -15.52 -2.80
CA GLN A 419 -5.27 -15.71 -3.17
C GLN A 419 -4.62 -16.82 -2.34
N LEU A 420 -3.68 -17.58 -2.93
CA LEU A 420 -2.80 -18.43 -2.11
C LEU A 420 -1.58 -17.62 -1.68
N VAL A 421 -1.43 -17.52 -0.37
CA VAL A 421 -0.38 -16.75 0.30
C VAL A 421 0.43 -17.71 1.17
N SER A 422 1.75 -17.60 1.07
CA SER A 422 2.66 -18.20 2.04
C SER A 422 3.32 -17.10 2.84
N THR A 423 3.42 -17.28 4.16
CA THR A 423 4.13 -16.36 5.05
C THR A 423 5.47 -16.98 5.41
N ILE A 424 6.55 -16.31 5.04
CA ILE A 424 7.92 -16.68 5.42
C ILE A 424 8.40 -15.67 6.45
N ARG A 425 8.99 -16.15 7.55
CA ARG A 425 9.56 -15.32 8.61
C ARG A 425 11.00 -15.70 8.90
N GLY A 426 11.75 -14.76 9.45
CA GLY A 426 13.10 -14.96 9.97
C GLY A 426 13.53 -13.80 10.84
N GLU A 427 14.66 -13.92 11.50
CA GLU A 427 15.27 -12.86 12.29
C GLU A 427 16.65 -12.53 11.74
N ILE A 428 16.91 -11.24 11.51
CA ILE A 428 18.19 -10.73 11.00
C ILE A 428 19.34 -11.28 11.87
N LYS A 429 20.47 -11.58 11.21
CA LYS A 429 21.69 -12.00 11.89
C LYS A 429 22.15 -10.95 12.88
N GLU A 430 22.63 -11.39 14.04
CA GLU A 430 23.18 -10.49 15.04
C GLU A 430 24.34 -9.68 14.45
N GLY A 431 24.34 -8.37 14.68
CA GLY A 431 25.33 -7.44 14.14
C GLY A 431 25.16 -7.05 12.66
N SER A 432 24.20 -7.65 11.93
CA SER A 432 23.86 -7.21 10.57
C SER A 432 22.93 -6.00 10.58
N ARG A 433 23.06 -5.14 9.58
CA ARG A 433 22.19 -3.98 9.40
C ARG A 433 20.90 -4.36 8.68
N THR A 434 19.88 -3.52 8.79
CA THR A 434 18.61 -3.70 8.08
C THR A 434 18.82 -3.59 6.57
N SER A 435 19.69 -2.68 6.11
CA SER A 435 20.05 -2.58 4.69
C SER A 435 20.72 -3.85 4.15
N ASP A 436 21.58 -4.51 4.94
CA ASP A 436 22.22 -5.78 4.56
C ASP A 436 21.18 -6.87 4.33
N ALA A 437 20.17 -6.92 5.20
CA ALA A 437 19.09 -7.88 5.10
C ALA A 437 18.24 -7.67 3.84
N ILE A 438 17.91 -6.42 3.51
CA ILE A 438 17.21 -6.05 2.27
C ILE A 438 18.06 -6.43 1.05
N LYS A 439 19.34 -6.03 1.02
CA LYS A 439 20.27 -6.37 -0.07
C LYS A 439 20.35 -7.88 -0.31
N GLY A 440 20.39 -8.68 0.76
CA GLY A 440 20.40 -10.14 0.66
C GLY A 440 19.13 -10.77 0.07
N CYS A 441 18.00 -10.05 0.14
CA CYS A 441 16.71 -10.51 -0.39
C CYS A 441 16.31 -9.86 -1.73
N TYR A 442 16.90 -8.72 -2.10
CA TYR A 442 16.48 -7.92 -3.24
C TYR A 442 17.13 -8.35 -4.57
N PRO A 443 16.44 -8.22 -5.73
CA PRO A 443 15.03 -7.90 -5.91
C PRO A 443 14.12 -9.05 -5.48
N GLY A 444 12.82 -8.79 -5.41
CA GLY A 444 11.82 -9.79 -5.06
C GLY A 444 11.93 -11.07 -5.91
N GLY A 445 11.87 -12.23 -5.25
CA GLY A 445 11.99 -13.53 -5.91
C GLY A 445 10.98 -13.75 -7.03
N SER A 446 9.75 -13.28 -6.84
CA SER A 446 8.63 -13.43 -7.77
C SER A 446 8.83 -12.69 -9.09
N MET A 447 9.73 -11.70 -9.11
CA MET A 447 10.07 -10.90 -10.28
C MET A 447 11.46 -11.21 -10.83
N THR A 448 12.11 -12.28 -10.37
CA THR A 448 13.45 -12.65 -10.84
C THR A 448 13.44 -14.09 -11.35
N GLY A 449 13.78 -15.04 -10.48
CA GLY A 449 13.95 -16.44 -10.81
C GLY A 449 15.08 -17.06 -9.99
N ALA A 450 15.38 -18.33 -10.24
CA ALA A 450 16.32 -19.08 -9.42
C ALA A 450 17.32 -19.88 -10.27
N PRO A 451 18.64 -19.85 -9.99
CA PRO A 451 19.33 -19.03 -9.00
C PRO A 451 19.39 -17.53 -9.36
N LYS A 452 18.91 -16.66 -8.45
CA LYS A 452 18.64 -15.23 -8.68
C LYS A 452 19.72 -14.47 -9.46
N LYS A 453 20.97 -14.46 -8.97
CA LYS A 453 22.07 -13.69 -9.59
C LYS A 453 22.29 -14.05 -11.07
N ARG A 454 22.26 -15.35 -11.39
CA ARG A 454 22.47 -15.82 -12.76
C ARG A 454 21.25 -15.55 -13.63
N THR A 455 20.05 -15.80 -13.11
CA THR A 455 18.80 -15.59 -13.85
C THR A 455 18.59 -14.12 -14.21
N MET A 456 18.95 -13.18 -13.34
CA MET A 456 18.89 -11.76 -13.65
C MET A 456 19.78 -11.34 -14.84
N GLY A 457 20.89 -12.04 -15.07
CA GLY A 457 21.73 -11.83 -16.25
C GLY A 457 20.99 -12.20 -17.55
N TYR A 458 20.31 -13.35 -17.55
CA TYR A 458 19.48 -13.79 -18.68
C TYR A 458 18.28 -12.86 -18.91
N ILE A 459 17.62 -12.41 -17.86
CA ILE A 459 16.53 -11.43 -17.95
C ILE A 459 17.00 -10.17 -18.69
N ARG A 460 18.17 -9.64 -18.33
CA ARG A 460 18.71 -8.44 -18.97
C ARG A 460 18.99 -8.66 -20.46
N GLU A 461 19.56 -9.80 -20.81
CA GLU A 461 19.85 -10.17 -22.20
C GLU A 461 18.57 -10.29 -23.01
N PHE A 462 17.57 -11.01 -22.48
CA PHE A 462 16.30 -11.19 -23.16
C PHE A 462 15.54 -9.89 -23.25
N GLU A 463 15.29 -9.18 -22.16
CA GLU A 463 14.43 -7.99 -22.19
C GLU A 463 15.06 -6.81 -22.92
N GLY A 464 16.40 -6.72 -22.96
CA GLY A 464 17.12 -5.66 -23.66
C GLY A 464 16.87 -4.25 -23.10
N ARG A 465 16.30 -4.15 -21.90
CA ARG A 465 15.95 -2.88 -21.23
C ARG A 465 16.07 -3.03 -19.71
N ASP A 466 16.15 -1.88 -19.05
CA ASP A 466 15.95 -1.80 -17.61
C ASP A 466 14.45 -1.77 -17.29
N ARG A 467 14.05 -2.35 -16.15
CA ARG A 467 12.67 -2.38 -15.68
C ARG A 467 12.31 -1.14 -14.85
N GLY A 468 13.30 -0.49 -14.24
CA GLY A 468 13.12 0.74 -13.47
C GLY A 468 12.27 0.51 -12.22
N VAL A 469 11.26 1.35 -12.01
CA VAL A 469 10.32 1.22 -10.89
C VAL A 469 9.56 -0.12 -10.94
N TYR A 470 9.17 -0.57 -12.13
CA TYR A 470 8.47 -1.84 -12.30
C TYR A 470 9.37 -3.03 -11.94
N SER A 471 8.80 -4.04 -11.26
CA SER A 471 9.54 -5.15 -10.63
C SER A 471 10.48 -4.74 -9.49
N GLY A 472 10.59 -3.45 -9.19
CA GLY A 472 11.28 -2.93 -8.03
C GLY A 472 10.44 -3.07 -6.76
N SER A 473 10.57 -2.11 -5.86
CA SER A 473 9.82 -2.11 -4.60
C SER A 473 9.52 -0.70 -4.12
N ILE A 474 8.28 -0.46 -3.69
CA ILE A 474 7.80 0.79 -3.10
C ILE A 474 7.46 0.54 -1.64
N GLY A 475 7.74 1.52 -0.79
CA GLY A 475 7.29 1.47 0.59
C GLY A 475 7.90 2.55 1.46
N TRP A 476 8.14 2.21 2.72
CA TRP A 476 8.51 3.19 3.73
C TRP A 476 9.50 2.63 4.76
N VAL A 477 10.25 3.54 5.37
CA VAL A 477 11.10 3.34 6.54
C VAL A 477 10.62 4.29 7.64
N SER A 478 10.19 3.75 8.76
CA SER A 478 9.60 4.53 9.86
C SER A 478 9.82 3.79 11.18
N ARG A 479 10.25 4.52 12.22
CA ARG A 479 10.38 3.98 13.59
C ARG A 479 11.23 2.70 13.68
N GLY A 480 12.29 2.62 12.89
CA GLY A 480 13.15 1.42 12.83
C GLY A 480 12.50 0.21 12.14
N GLU A 481 11.32 0.39 11.55
CA GLU A 481 10.64 -0.61 10.73
C GLU A 481 10.69 -0.25 9.24
N VAL A 482 10.52 -1.28 8.40
CA VAL A 482 10.47 -1.20 6.95
C VAL A 482 9.26 -1.98 6.45
N ASP A 483 8.47 -1.44 5.52
CA ASP A 483 7.49 -2.22 4.74
C ASP A 483 7.68 -1.90 3.27
N LEU A 484 7.84 -2.95 2.46
CA LEU A 484 8.19 -2.87 1.05
C LEU A 484 7.31 -3.83 0.25
N ASN A 485 6.73 -3.35 -0.84
CA ASN A 485 5.91 -4.14 -1.76
C ASN A 485 6.75 -4.75 -2.91
N ILE A 486 6.15 -5.62 -3.71
CA ILE A 486 6.66 -5.92 -5.05
C ILE A 486 5.99 -4.95 -6.02
N CYS A 487 6.75 -4.13 -6.75
CA CYS A 487 6.17 -3.10 -7.60
C CYS A 487 5.64 -3.69 -8.93
N ILE A 488 4.42 -4.20 -8.90
CA ILE A 488 3.68 -4.77 -10.03
C ILE A 488 2.30 -4.11 -10.17
N ARG A 489 1.61 -4.33 -11.30
CA ARG A 489 0.35 -3.65 -11.63
C ARG A 489 0.48 -2.13 -11.45
N THR A 490 1.47 -1.57 -12.13
CA THR A 490 1.92 -0.19 -11.92
C THR A 490 2.01 0.54 -13.27
N ALA A 491 1.49 1.77 -13.31
CA ALA A 491 1.77 2.73 -14.38
C ALA A 491 2.84 3.72 -13.90
N VAL A 492 3.81 3.99 -14.75
CA VAL A 492 4.87 4.97 -14.50
C VAL A 492 4.73 6.07 -15.53
N VAL A 493 4.53 7.30 -15.08
CA VAL A 493 4.44 8.49 -15.93
C VAL A 493 5.75 9.26 -15.84
N GLU A 494 6.42 9.43 -16.98
CA GLU A 494 7.74 10.07 -17.07
C GLU A 494 7.94 10.61 -18.49
N GLY A 495 8.41 11.85 -18.61
CA GLY A 495 8.74 12.44 -19.92
C GLY A 495 7.56 12.55 -20.90
N GLY A 496 6.34 12.71 -20.40
CA GLY A 496 5.12 12.77 -21.21
C GLY A 496 4.66 11.41 -21.75
N GLU A 497 5.26 10.31 -21.30
CA GLU A 497 4.83 8.95 -21.60
C GLU A 497 4.33 8.24 -20.36
N VAL A 498 3.42 7.28 -20.56
CA VAL A 498 3.03 6.29 -19.55
C VAL A 498 3.55 4.93 -19.95
N LYS A 499 4.22 4.26 -19.02
CA LYS A 499 4.83 2.93 -19.16
C LYS A 499 4.14 1.95 -18.21
N ILE A 500 3.77 0.79 -18.72
CA ILE A 500 3.13 -0.28 -17.95
C ILE A 500 3.91 -1.56 -18.17
N GLY A 501 4.49 -2.09 -17.11
CA GLY A 501 5.11 -3.40 -17.12
C GLY A 501 4.08 -4.53 -17.07
N CYS A 502 4.35 -5.59 -17.83
CA CYS A 502 3.56 -6.81 -17.80
C CYS A 502 4.47 -8.03 -17.92
N GLY A 503 4.06 -9.20 -17.42
CA GLY A 503 4.93 -10.38 -17.45
C GLY A 503 4.49 -11.50 -16.53
N GLY A 504 5.31 -12.55 -16.51
CA GLY A 504 5.01 -13.79 -15.82
C GLY A 504 6.24 -14.65 -15.58
N ALA A 505 6.07 -15.63 -14.71
CA ALA A 505 7.09 -16.62 -14.39
C ALA A 505 7.06 -17.74 -15.42
N ILE A 506 8.19 -17.97 -16.09
CA ILE A 506 8.34 -19.06 -17.05
C ILE A 506 8.93 -20.26 -16.33
N THR A 507 8.25 -21.40 -16.47
CA THR A 507 8.68 -22.71 -15.97
C THR A 507 8.80 -23.69 -17.12
N VAL A 508 9.34 -24.89 -16.84
CA VAL A 508 9.39 -25.96 -17.84
C VAL A 508 7.99 -26.37 -18.35
N LYS A 509 6.93 -26.10 -17.58
CA LYS A 509 5.53 -26.42 -17.92
C LYS A 509 4.77 -25.25 -18.54
N SER A 510 5.42 -24.11 -18.74
CA SER A 510 4.80 -22.94 -19.35
C SER A 510 4.55 -23.17 -20.84
N GLU A 511 3.35 -22.83 -21.29
CA GLU A 511 2.97 -22.81 -22.70
C GLU A 511 3.10 -21.39 -23.25
N GLU A 512 3.85 -21.20 -24.32
CA GLU A 512 4.39 -19.89 -24.73
C GLU A 512 3.29 -18.86 -25.03
N VAL A 513 2.23 -19.31 -25.70
CA VAL A 513 1.09 -18.46 -26.06
C VAL A 513 0.26 -18.10 -24.83
N GLU A 514 0.07 -19.04 -23.91
CA GLU A 514 -0.69 -18.80 -22.67
C GLU A 514 0.03 -17.79 -21.78
N GLU A 515 1.35 -17.88 -21.65
CA GLU A 515 2.15 -16.92 -20.87
C GLU A 515 2.13 -15.51 -21.46
N TRP A 516 2.15 -15.40 -22.80
CA TRP A 516 1.95 -14.12 -23.48
C TRP A 516 0.56 -13.53 -23.15
N GLU A 517 -0.49 -14.34 -23.27
CA GLU A 517 -1.85 -13.92 -22.99
C GLU A 517 -2.02 -13.51 -21.52
N GLU A 518 -1.45 -14.27 -20.59
CA GLU A 518 -1.46 -13.96 -19.17
C GLU A 518 -0.72 -12.64 -18.87
N ALA A 519 0.45 -12.41 -19.47
CA ALA A 519 1.17 -11.15 -19.35
C ALA A 519 0.30 -9.97 -19.81
N MET A 520 -0.33 -10.10 -20.99
CA MET A 520 -1.21 -9.06 -21.52
C MET A 520 -2.46 -8.83 -20.65
N VAL A 521 -3.08 -9.88 -20.10
CA VAL A 521 -4.19 -9.76 -19.16
C VAL A 521 -3.79 -8.96 -17.92
N LYS A 522 -2.60 -9.22 -17.35
CA LYS A 522 -2.07 -8.46 -16.20
C LYS A 522 -1.82 -6.99 -16.54
N GLY A 523 -1.23 -6.72 -17.71
CA GLY A 523 -1.01 -5.35 -18.19
C GLY A 523 -2.31 -4.59 -18.46
N ASN A 524 -3.31 -5.27 -19.01
CA ASN A 524 -4.62 -4.70 -19.37
C ASN A 524 -5.38 -4.13 -18.17
N VAL A 525 -5.19 -4.67 -16.96
CA VAL A 525 -5.81 -4.12 -15.74
C VAL A 525 -5.35 -2.68 -15.51
N VAL A 526 -4.05 -2.41 -15.68
CA VAL A 526 -3.50 -1.06 -15.51
C VAL A 526 -3.79 -0.22 -16.75
N ARG A 527 -3.75 -0.81 -17.95
CA ARG A 527 -4.05 -0.13 -19.22
C ARG A 527 -5.41 0.57 -19.19
N LYS A 528 -6.43 -0.11 -18.66
CA LYS A 528 -7.80 0.38 -18.47
C LYS A 528 -7.93 1.54 -17.47
N ALA A 529 -6.93 1.79 -16.65
CA ALA A 529 -6.94 2.94 -15.74
C ALA A 529 -6.39 4.21 -16.41
N VAL A 530 -5.68 4.04 -17.52
CA VAL A 530 -5.12 5.16 -18.30
C VAL A 530 -6.07 5.57 -19.42
N GLU A 531 -6.75 4.59 -20.02
CA GLU A 531 -7.89 4.76 -20.93
C GLU A 531 -9.14 5.11 -20.13
#